data_AF-A0A6H9SL05-F1
#
_entry.id   AF-A0A6H9SL05-F1
#
_cell.length_a   1.000
_cell.length_b   1.000
_cell.length_c   1.000
_cell.angle_alpha   90.00
_cell.angle_beta   90.00
_cell.angle_gamma   90.00
#
_symmetry.space_group_name_H-M   'P 1'
#
loop_
_entity.id
_entity.type
_entity.pdbx_description
1 polymer ?
#
loop_
_entity_poly.entity_id
_entity_poly.type
_entity_poly.pdbx_seq_one_letter_code
_entity_poly.pdbx_strand_id
1 'polypeptide(L)'
;IEKDVLGVVDGREIRLKDIWPSDEEIDAVVKASVKPEQFRQVYIPMFAIQEDTGPKVTPLYDWRPQSTYIRRPPYWEGALAGARPLKGMRPLAVLPDNITTDHLSPSNAIMLDSAAGEYLAKMGLPEEDFNSYATHRGDHLTAQRATFANPKLFNEMVQENGKVKQGSLARVEPEGKVMRMWEAIETYMERKQPLIIIAG
;
A
#
# COMPACT_ATOMS: atom_id res chain seq x y z
N ILE A 1 -26.48 -21.72 7.02
CA ILE A 1 -26.86 -20.37 7.50
C ILE A 1 -28.32 -20.05 7.16
N GLU A 2 -28.77 -20.15 5.91
CA GLU A 2 -30.15 -19.78 5.51
C GLU A 2 -31.27 -20.56 6.23
N LYS A 3 -30.99 -21.80 6.65
CA LYS A 3 -31.92 -22.68 7.37
C LYS A 3 -31.47 -22.99 8.80
N ASP A 4 -30.51 -22.26 9.34
CA ASP A 4 -30.07 -22.48 10.71
C ASP A 4 -30.85 -21.55 11.64
N VAL A 5 -31.00 -21.97 12.90
CA VAL A 5 -31.60 -21.15 13.94
C VAL A 5 -30.53 -20.17 14.43
N LEU A 6 -30.81 -18.86 14.31
CA LEU A 6 -29.93 -17.80 14.80
C LEU A 6 -30.15 -17.54 16.30
N GLY A 7 -31.36 -17.79 16.79
CA GLY A 7 -31.72 -17.68 18.20
C GLY A 7 -33.13 -18.19 18.47
N VAL A 8 -33.47 -18.35 19.75
CA VAL A 8 -34.82 -18.67 20.20
C VAL A 8 -35.31 -17.54 21.10
N VAL A 9 -36.42 -16.91 20.72
CA VAL A 9 -37.05 -15.82 21.49
C VAL A 9 -38.47 -16.24 21.81
N ASP A 10 -38.85 -16.22 23.08
CA ASP A 10 -40.17 -16.63 23.56
C ASP A 10 -40.64 -18.00 23.04
N GLY A 11 -39.68 -18.94 22.94
CA GLY A 11 -39.93 -20.29 22.42
C GLY A 11 -40.07 -20.41 20.90
N ARG A 12 -39.95 -19.30 20.16
CA ARG A 12 -39.92 -19.29 18.69
C ARG A 12 -38.49 -19.27 18.18
N GLU A 13 -38.18 -20.22 17.29
CA GLU A 13 -36.94 -20.20 16.51
C GLU A 13 -36.94 -19.02 15.55
N ILE A 14 -35.88 -18.21 15.60
CA ILE A 14 -35.63 -17.09 14.69
C ILE A 14 -34.56 -17.51 13.69
N ARG A 15 -34.87 -17.33 12.41
CA ARG A 15 -34.02 -17.69 11.27
C ARG A 15 -33.72 -16.45 10.45
N LEU A 16 -32.75 -16.53 9.54
CA LEU A 16 -32.37 -15.39 8.69
C LEU A 16 -33.58 -14.79 7.95
N LYS A 17 -34.47 -15.64 7.40
CA LYS A 17 -35.69 -15.20 6.70
C LYS A 17 -36.67 -14.42 7.58
N ASP A 18 -36.64 -14.60 8.89
CA ASP A 18 -37.57 -13.94 9.82
C ASP A 18 -37.14 -12.50 10.12
N ILE A 19 -35.90 -12.14 9.81
CA ILE A 19 -35.30 -10.82 10.09
C ILE A 19 -34.76 -10.13 8.82
N TRP A 20 -34.80 -10.81 7.68
CA TRP A 20 -34.36 -10.24 6.41
C TRP A 20 -35.47 -9.36 5.84
N PRO A 21 -35.25 -8.05 5.67
CA PRO A 21 -36.28 -7.17 5.13
C PRO A 21 -36.55 -7.49 3.66
N SER A 22 -37.80 -7.39 3.26
CA SER A 22 -38.20 -7.43 1.85
C SER A 22 -37.76 -6.16 1.10
N ASP A 23 -37.69 -6.24 -0.23
CA ASP A 23 -37.37 -5.09 -1.07
C ASP A 23 -38.39 -3.96 -0.87
N GLU A 24 -39.67 -4.29 -0.69
CA GLU A 24 -40.73 -3.31 -0.42
C GLU A 24 -40.55 -2.60 0.92
N GLU A 25 -40.13 -3.31 1.97
CA GLU A 25 -39.84 -2.73 3.28
C GLU A 25 -38.62 -1.79 3.21
N ILE A 26 -37.58 -2.15 2.46
CA ILE A 26 -36.41 -1.31 2.21
C ILE A 26 -36.82 -0.05 1.45
N ASP A 27 -37.56 -0.19 0.35
CA ASP A 27 -38.00 0.93 -0.50
C ASP A 27 -38.89 1.92 0.27
N ALA A 28 -39.80 1.42 1.10
CA ALA A 28 -40.64 2.25 1.95
C ALA A 28 -39.80 3.09 2.92
N VAL A 29 -38.79 2.50 3.57
CA VAL A 29 -37.89 3.20 4.48
C VAL A 29 -37.00 4.20 3.73
N VAL A 30 -36.44 3.83 2.58
CA VAL A 30 -35.62 4.74 1.75
C VAL A 30 -36.44 5.96 1.34
N LYS A 31 -37.66 5.75 0.85
CA LYS A 31 -38.57 6.84 0.47
C LYS A 31 -38.95 7.72 1.66
N ALA A 32 -39.16 7.13 2.84
CA ALA A 32 -39.52 7.85 4.04
C ALA A 32 -38.35 8.66 4.63
N SER A 33 -37.12 8.17 4.52
CA SER A 33 -35.98 8.64 5.32
C SER A 33 -34.89 9.36 4.52
N VAL A 34 -34.69 9.03 3.24
CA VAL A 34 -33.64 9.64 2.40
C VAL A 34 -34.21 10.89 1.72
N LYS A 35 -33.76 12.06 2.14
CA LYS A 35 -34.31 13.36 1.74
C LYS A 35 -33.26 14.23 1.06
N PRO A 36 -33.61 14.97 -0.02
CA PRO A 36 -32.69 15.90 -0.68
C PRO A 36 -32.04 16.91 0.29
N GLU A 37 -32.74 17.27 1.35
CA GLU A 37 -32.28 18.21 2.38
C GLU A 37 -31.04 17.70 3.12
N GLN A 38 -30.93 16.39 3.37
CA GLN A 38 -29.75 15.78 4.02
C GLN A 38 -28.50 15.97 3.16
N PHE A 39 -28.63 15.77 1.84
CA PHE A 39 -27.54 16.00 0.91
C PHE A 39 -27.14 17.48 0.90
N ARG A 40 -28.11 18.40 0.84
CA ARG A 40 -27.82 19.84 0.88
C ARG A 40 -27.10 20.23 2.18
N GLN A 41 -27.56 19.72 3.33
CA GLN A 41 -26.96 19.99 4.64
C GLN A 41 -25.50 19.51 4.76
N VAL A 42 -25.12 18.44 4.05
CA VAL A 42 -23.74 17.93 4.06
C VAL A 42 -22.90 18.64 3.00
N TYR A 43 -23.37 18.67 1.75
CA TYR A 43 -22.55 19.06 0.61
C TYR A 43 -22.40 20.58 0.45
N ILE A 44 -23.41 21.37 0.80
CA ILE A 44 -23.30 22.84 0.72
C ILE A 44 -22.20 23.36 1.64
N PRO A 45 -22.15 23.04 2.95
CA PRO A 45 -21.07 23.52 3.80
C PRO A 45 -19.71 22.88 3.47
N MET A 46 -19.67 21.60 3.07
CA MET A 46 -18.41 20.93 2.72
C MET A 46 -17.70 21.57 1.51
N PHE A 47 -18.47 22.10 0.56
CA PHE A 47 -17.93 22.79 -0.62
C PHE A 47 -18.09 24.31 -0.57
N ALA A 48 -18.47 24.87 0.59
CA ALA A 48 -18.57 26.31 0.74
C ALA A 48 -17.17 26.92 0.61
N ILE A 49 -16.97 27.74 -0.42
CA ILE A 49 -15.75 28.54 -0.54
C ILE A 49 -15.79 29.57 0.57
N GLN A 50 -14.91 29.42 1.54
CA GLN A 50 -14.68 30.43 2.57
C GLN A 50 -13.38 31.16 2.24
N GLU A 51 -13.39 32.47 2.40
CA GLU A 51 -12.17 33.25 2.27
C GLU A 51 -11.18 32.80 3.36
N ASP A 52 -10.01 32.31 2.94
CA ASP A 52 -8.94 32.00 3.86
C ASP A 52 -8.32 33.30 4.35
N THR A 53 -8.80 33.77 5.50
CA THR A 53 -8.27 34.93 6.23
C THR A 53 -7.08 34.56 7.12
N GLY A 54 -6.59 33.32 7.02
CA GLY A 54 -5.46 32.81 7.78
C GLY A 54 -4.11 33.42 7.37
N PRO A 55 -3.03 32.94 7.99
CA PRO A 55 -1.69 33.38 7.68
C PRO A 55 -1.37 33.15 6.20
N LYS A 56 -0.85 34.19 5.53
CA LYS A 56 -0.37 34.04 4.15
C LYS A 56 0.76 33.01 4.11
N VAL A 57 0.55 31.92 3.37
CA VAL A 57 1.56 30.88 3.16
C VAL A 57 2.33 31.13 1.87
N THR A 58 3.58 30.66 1.84
CA THR A 58 4.39 30.63 0.62
C THR A 58 3.78 29.66 -0.40
N PRO A 59 3.83 29.97 -1.72
CA PRO A 59 3.40 29.03 -2.75
C PRO A 59 4.34 27.83 -2.89
N LEU A 60 5.58 27.94 -2.38
CA LEU A 60 6.55 26.84 -2.35
C LEU A 60 6.51 26.16 -0.98
N TYR A 61 6.40 24.83 -0.99
CA TYR A 61 6.43 24.02 0.22
C TYR A 61 7.82 24.01 0.86
N ASP A 62 7.88 24.29 2.16
CA ASP A 62 9.11 24.25 2.94
C ASP A 62 9.43 22.82 3.36
N TRP A 63 10.28 22.15 2.58
CA TRP A 63 10.61 20.75 2.78
C TRP A 63 11.41 20.55 4.07
N ARG A 64 10.90 19.71 4.97
CA ARG A 64 11.54 19.38 6.25
C ARG A 64 12.43 18.14 6.10
N PRO A 65 13.77 18.24 6.24
CA PRO A 65 14.67 17.11 6.02
C PRO A 65 14.43 15.90 6.95
N GLN A 66 13.88 16.13 8.14
CA GLN A 66 13.57 15.08 9.12
C GLN A 66 12.14 14.53 8.99
N SER A 67 11.32 15.01 8.04
CA SER A 67 9.97 14.48 7.87
C SER A 67 10.02 13.05 7.31
N THR A 68 9.39 12.12 7.98
CA THR A 68 9.16 10.74 7.50
C THR A 68 7.87 10.58 6.72
N TYR A 69 7.10 11.66 6.51
CA TYR A 69 5.81 11.62 5.82
C TYR A 69 5.80 12.36 4.49
N ILE A 70 6.48 13.51 4.41
CA ILE A 70 6.48 14.37 3.22
C ILE A 70 7.93 14.74 2.89
N ARG A 71 8.46 14.15 1.82
CA ARG A 71 9.82 14.41 1.32
C ARG A 71 9.81 14.84 -0.13
N ARG A 72 10.74 15.71 -0.49
CA ARG A 72 10.94 16.12 -1.89
C ARG A 72 11.41 14.90 -2.69
N PRO A 73 10.67 14.46 -3.72
CA PRO A 73 11.05 13.28 -4.48
C PRO A 73 12.15 13.61 -5.50
N PRO A 74 13.01 12.63 -5.85
CA PRO A 74 14.16 12.83 -6.73
C PRO A 74 13.82 12.74 -8.23
N TYR A 75 12.53 12.77 -8.60
CA TYR A 75 12.08 12.43 -9.97
C TYR A 75 12.59 13.38 -11.06
N TRP A 76 12.92 14.61 -10.69
CA TRP A 76 13.32 15.69 -11.60
C TRP A 76 14.83 15.92 -11.60
N GLU A 77 15.59 15.06 -10.91
CA GLU A 77 17.01 15.25 -10.64
C GLU A 77 17.83 14.01 -11.05
N GLY A 78 19.07 14.25 -11.46
CA GLY A 78 20.07 13.21 -11.70
C GLY A 78 19.68 12.13 -12.71
N ALA A 79 19.98 10.87 -12.37
CA ALA A 79 19.83 9.73 -13.27
C ALA A 79 18.37 9.35 -13.58
N LEU A 80 17.39 9.83 -12.80
CA LEU A 80 15.97 9.57 -13.04
C LEU A 80 15.40 10.40 -14.20
N ALA A 81 15.98 11.58 -14.45
CA ALA A 81 15.59 12.46 -15.55
C ALA A 81 16.30 12.11 -16.89
N GLY A 82 17.27 11.19 -16.86
CA GLY A 82 18.04 10.79 -18.04
C GLY A 82 17.40 9.66 -18.85
N ALA A 83 17.80 9.53 -20.12
CA ALA A 83 17.38 8.40 -20.97
C ALA A 83 17.82 7.06 -20.37
N ARG A 84 16.90 6.10 -20.27
CA ARG A 84 17.17 4.75 -19.74
C ARG A 84 17.57 3.80 -20.86
N PRO A 85 18.81 3.31 -20.89
CA PRO A 85 19.20 2.31 -21.89
C PRO A 85 18.50 0.98 -21.57
N LEU A 86 17.63 0.51 -22.47
CA LEU A 86 16.98 -0.79 -22.40
C LEU A 86 17.92 -1.92 -22.87
N LYS A 87 19.16 -1.93 -22.37
CA LYS A 87 20.21 -2.87 -22.78
C LYS A 87 20.89 -3.48 -21.55
N GLY A 88 21.23 -4.77 -21.65
CA GLY A 88 21.95 -5.48 -20.59
C GLY A 88 21.16 -5.57 -19.28
N MET A 89 19.83 -5.51 -19.33
CA MET A 89 18.97 -5.58 -18.14
C MET A 89 19.05 -6.95 -17.49
N ARG A 90 19.00 -6.99 -16.16
CA ARG A 90 18.92 -8.23 -15.38
C ARG A 90 17.56 -8.35 -14.70
N PRO A 91 16.95 -9.54 -14.68
CA PRO A 91 15.75 -9.76 -13.89
C PRO A 91 16.05 -9.50 -12.40
N LEU A 92 15.29 -8.59 -11.77
CA LEU A 92 15.26 -8.47 -10.31
C LEU A 92 14.32 -9.53 -9.71
N ALA A 93 13.20 -9.76 -10.39
CA ALA A 93 12.24 -10.77 -10.04
C ALA A 93 11.62 -11.40 -11.28
N VAL A 94 11.28 -12.68 -11.14
CA VAL A 94 10.39 -13.41 -12.05
C VAL A 94 9.15 -13.75 -11.23
N LEU A 95 8.02 -13.19 -11.60
CA LEU A 95 6.77 -13.23 -10.85
C LEU A 95 5.73 -14.06 -11.62
N PRO A 96 4.94 -14.90 -10.92
CA PRO A 96 3.92 -15.73 -11.56
C PRO A 96 2.65 -14.92 -11.90
N ASP A 97 1.69 -15.60 -12.52
CA ASP A 97 0.34 -15.11 -12.78
C ASP A 97 -0.33 -14.55 -11.51
N ASN A 98 -1.31 -13.67 -11.71
CA ASN A 98 -2.13 -13.08 -10.64
C ASN A 98 -1.34 -12.26 -9.60
N ILE A 99 -0.17 -11.76 -9.98
CA ILE A 99 0.51 -10.72 -9.19
C ILE A 99 -0.38 -9.47 -9.11
N THR A 100 -0.66 -9.02 -7.89
CA THR A 100 -1.52 -7.85 -7.63
C THR A 100 -0.69 -6.63 -7.26
N THR A 101 -1.28 -5.44 -7.35
CA THR A 101 -0.64 -4.19 -6.90
C THR A 101 -0.29 -4.21 -5.41
N ASP A 102 -1.01 -4.97 -4.58
CA ASP A 102 -0.65 -5.15 -3.15
C ASP A 102 0.64 -5.96 -2.97
N HIS A 103 0.96 -6.87 -3.90
CA HIS A 103 2.27 -7.53 -3.90
C HIS A 103 3.40 -6.59 -4.31
N LEU A 104 3.13 -5.68 -5.25
CA LEU A 104 4.12 -4.70 -5.74
C LEU A 104 4.34 -3.55 -4.74
N SER A 105 3.28 -3.09 -4.11
CA SER A 105 3.24 -1.93 -3.21
C SER A 105 2.17 -2.19 -2.13
N PRO A 106 2.54 -2.91 -1.04
CA PRO A 106 1.60 -3.23 0.03
C PRO A 106 1.17 -1.96 0.75
N SER A 107 -0.04 -1.98 1.32
CA SER A 107 -0.58 -0.87 2.11
C SER A 107 -0.69 -1.17 3.61
N ASN A 108 -0.16 -2.31 4.05
CA ASN A 108 -0.26 -2.82 5.42
C ASN A 108 0.62 -2.03 6.42
N ALA A 109 0.52 -2.39 7.69
CA ALA A 109 1.40 -1.90 8.76
C ALA A 109 2.88 -2.15 8.42
N ILE A 110 3.74 -1.21 8.77
CA ILE A 110 5.18 -1.33 8.59
C ILE A 110 5.76 -2.09 9.79
N MET A 111 6.31 -3.27 9.54
CA MET A 111 6.94 -4.11 10.56
C MET A 111 8.37 -3.65 10.84
N LEU A 112 8.84 -3.77 12.09
CA LEU A 112 10.20 -3.39 12.49
C LEU A 112 11.30 -4.10 11.68
N ASP A 113 11.10 -5.37 11.35
CA ASP A 113 12.04 -6.20 10.59
C ASP A 113 11.96 -6.00 9.06
N SER A 114 11.10 -5.09 8.60
CA SER A 114 11.04 -4.68 7.19
C SER A 114 12.11 -3.61 6.89
N ALA A 115 12.46 -3.47 5.61
CA ALA A 115 13.42 -2.45 5.18
C ALA A 115 12.94 -1.04 5.54
N ALA A 116 11.64 -0.77 5.43
CA ALA A 116 11.03 0.48 5.82
C ALA A 116 11.05 0.67 7.35
N GLY A 117 10.75 -0.37 8.12
CA GLY A 117 10.82 -0.33 9.60
C GLY A 117 12.23 0.01 10.08
N GLU A 118 13.26 -0.66 9.55
CA GLU A 118 14.65 -0.32 9.86
C GLU A 118 15.02 1.12 9.50
N TYR A 119 14.50 1.63 8.37
CA TYR A 119 14.70 3.01 7.97
C TYR A 119 14.03 3.99 8.95
N LEU A 120 12.78 3.74 9.34
CA LEU A 120 12.06 4.59 10.29
C LEU A 120 12.68 4.55 11.70
N ALA A 121 13.14 3.38 12.14
CA ALA A 121 13.91 3.23 13.37
C ALA A 121 15.20 4.08 13.33
N LYS A 122 15.94 4.05 12.22
CA LYS A 122 17.14 4.88 12.02
C LYS A 122 16.82 6.38 12.00
N MET A 123 15.61 6.75 11.57
CA MET A 123 15.10 8.13 11.64
C MET A 123 14.64 8.53 13.04
N GLY A 124 14.68 7.62 14.02
CA GLY A 124 14.36 7.87 15.42
C GLY A 124 12.87 7.75 15.78
N LEU A 125 12.05 7.14 14.90
CA LEU A 125 10.65 6.87 15.23
C LEU A 125 10.54 5.63 16.11
N PRO A 126 9.65 5.63 17.12
CA PRO A 126 9.27 4.42 17.83
C PRO A 126 8.37 3.54 16.94
N GLU A 127 8.34 2.23 17.19
CA GLU A 127 7.66 1.27 16.32
C GLU A 127 6.15 1.53 16.23
N GLU A 128 5.52 1.95 17.33
CA GLU A 128 4.10 2.32 17.38
C GLU A 128 3.73 3.45 16.40
N ASP A 129 4.70 4.29 16.02
CA ASP A 129 4.52 5.42 15.12
C ASP A 129 4.88 5.09 13.66
N PHE A 130 5.31 3.86 13.36
CA PHE A 130 5.63 3.45 11.98
C PHE A 130 4.42 3.44 11.06
N ASN A 131 3.21 3.32 11.63
CA ASN A 131 1.97 3.40 10.89
C ASN A 131 1.95 2.39 9.71
N SER A 132 1.42 2.77 8.54
CA SER A 132 1.30 1.89 7.39
C SER A 132 2.04 2.41 6.16
N TYR A 133 2.35 1.54 5.22
CA TYR A 133 2.93 1.97 3.94
C TYR A 133 2.06 3.00 3.21
N ALA A 134 0.73 2.95 3.38
CA ALA A 134 -0.19 3.91 2.77
C ALA A 134 -0.03 5.33 3.34
N THR A 135 0.23 5.47 4.64
CA THR A 135 0.39 6.78 5.28
C THR A 135 1.74 7.43 4.94
N HIS A 136 2.73 6.63 4.56
CA HIS A 136 4.06 7.08 4.16
C HIS A 136 4.23 7.34 2.65
N ARG A 137 3.15 7.39 1.85
CA ARG A 137 3.24 7.60 0.39
C ARG A 137 3.89 8.93 -0.03
N GLY A 138 3.91 9.93 0.85
CA GLY A 138 4.61 11.19 0.61
C GLY A 138 6.12 11.14 0.90
N ASP A 139 6.63 10.04 1.49
CA ASP A 139 8.04 9.78 1.70
C ASP A 139 8.52 8.71 0.71
N HIS A 140 9.21 9.16 -0.35
CA HIS A 140 9.74 8.26 -1.36
C HIS A 140 10.80 7.28 -0.81
N LEU A 141 11.49 7.58 0.29
CA LEU A 141 12.49 6.68 0.88
C LEU A 141 11.81 5.50 1.56
N THR A 142 10.68 5.73 2.22
CA THR A 142 9.83 4.68 2.79
C THR A 142 9.09 3.93 1.68
N ALA A 143 8.52 4.63 0.70
CA ALA A 143 7.78 4.01 -0.40
C ALA A 143 8.66 3.11 -1.28
N GLN A 144 9.91 3.48 -1.55
CA GLN A 144 10.85 2.62 -2.29
C GLN A 144 11.14 1.33 -1.53
N ARG A 145 11.31 1.41 -0.20
CA ARG A 145 11.50 0.23 0.67
C ARG A 145 10.27 -0.66 0.79
N ALA A 146 9.09 -0.12 0.49
CA ALA A 146 7.84 -0.87 0.37
C ALA A 146 7.75 -1.69 -0.92
N THR A 147 8.55 -1.36 -1.94
CA THR A 147 8.45 -1.99 -3.26
C THR A 147 8.77 -3.48 -3.15
N PHE A 148 7.81 -4.33 -3.52
CA PHE A 148 7.87 -5.79 -3.36
C PHE A 148 8.05 -6.26 -1.90
N ALA A 149 7.68 -5.44 -0.91
CA ALA A 149 7.83 -5.77 0.51
C ALA A 149 6.74 -6.72 1.06
N ASN A 150 5.81 -7.17 0.21
CA ASN A 150 4.72 -8.02 0.66
C ASN A 150 5.24 -9.41 1.12
N PRO A 151 4.91 -9.86 2.34
CA PRO A 151 5.35 -11.16 2.84
C PRO A 151 4.75 -12.36 2.08
N LYS A 152 3.76 -12.12 1.20
CA LYS A 152 3.13 -13.10 0.32
C LYS A 152 3.66 -13.11 -1.10
N LEU A 153 4.69 -12.32 -1.41
CA LEU A 153 5.32 -12.33 -2.73
C LEU A 153 5.98 -13.69 -3.02
N PHE A 154 5.81 -14.19 -4.24
CA PHE A 154 6.56 -15.32 -4.77
C PHE A 154 7.44 -14.83 -5.92
N ASN A 155 8.76 -14.90 -5.73
CA ASN A 155 9.75 -14.63 -6.78
C ASN A 155 10.36 -15.97 -7.20
N GLU A 156 10.08 -16.45 -8.41
CA GLU A 156 10.49 -17.78 -8.90
C GLU A 156 12.02 -17.98 -8.94
N MET A 157 12.77 -16.88 -8.93
CA MET A 157 14.23 -16.90 -8.80
C MET A 157 14.70 -17.39 -7.41
N VAL A 158 13.86 -17.29 -6.39
CA VAL A 158 14.18 -17.63 -5.00
C VAL A 158 13.61 -19.00 -4.68
N GLN A 159 14.45 -20.03 -4.80
CA GLN A 159 14.06 -21.42 -4.51
C GLN A 159 14.77 -21.96 -3.28
N GLU A 160 14.03 -22.74 -2.49
CA GLU A 160 14.52 -23.48 -1.33
C GLU A 160 13.96 -24.90 -1.43
N ASN A 161 14.83 -25.90 -1.52
CA ASN A 161 14.45 -27.33 -1.67
C ASN A 161 13.49 -27.59 -2.85
N GLY A 162 13.71 -26.91 -3.99
CA GLY A 162 12.90 -27.08 -5.20
C GLY A 162 11.51 -26.43 -5.16
N LYS A 163 11.23 -25.60 -4.14
CA LYS A 163 10.00 -24.79 -4.06
C LYS A 163 10.35 -23.31 -4.02
N VAL A 164 9.48 -22.49 -4.59
CA VAL A 164 9.62 -21.03 -4.50
C VAL A 164 9.41 -20.60 -3.05
N LYS A 165 10.35 -19.85 -2.50
CA LYS A 165 10.27 -19.32 -1.14
C LYS A 165 9.44 -18.05 -1.13
N GLN A 166 8.38 -18.04 -0.31
CA GLN A 166 7.52 -16.89 -0.13
C GLN A 166 8.22 -15.78 0.67
N GLY A 167 8.03 -14.53 0.29
CA GLY A 167 8.46 -13.36 1.03
C GLY A 167 9.06 -12.25 0.15
N SER A 168 9.39 -11.13 0.78
CA SER A 168 10.12 -10.02 0.17
C SER A 168 11.59 -10.38 -0.07
N LEU A 169 11.82 -11.27 -1.04
CA LEU A 169 13.12 -11.87 -1.31
C LEU A 169 13.48 -11.77 -2.79
N ALA A 170 14.77 -11.60 -3.06
CA ALA A 170 15.35 -11.68 -4.39
C ALA A 170 16.66 -12.43 -4.38
N ARG A 171 17.03 -12.99 -5.55
CA ARG A 171 18.32 -13.64 -5.78
C ARG A 171 19.19 -12.70 -6.60
N VAL A 172 20.31 -12.27 -6.03
CA VAL A 172 21.28 -11.40 -6.72
C VAL A 172 22.19 -12.25 -7.60
N GLU A 173 22.18 -11.94 -8.89
CA GLU A 173 23.05 -12.48 -9.93
C GLU A 173 24.30 -11.59 -10.17
N PRO A 174 25.46 -12.19 -10.51
CA PRO A 174 25.67 -13.61 -10.80
C PRO A 174 25.96 -14.51 -9.58
N GLU A 175 25.98 -13.95 -8.38
CA GLU A 175 26.40 -14.68 -7.17
C GLU A 175 25.41 -15.76 -6.72
N GLY A 176 24.17 -15.72 -7.20
CA GLY A 176 23.10 -16.61 -6.77
C GLY A 176 22.67 -16.39 -5.31
N LYS A 177 23.04 -15.26 -4.69
CA LYS A 177 22.79 -15.00 -3.26
C LYS A 177 21.36 -14.53 -3.04
N VAL A 178 20.60 -15.25 -2.23
CA VAL A 178 19.26 -14.83 -1.77
C VAL A 178 19.40 -13.83 -0.62
N MET A 179 18.65 -12.73 -0.71
CA MET A 179 18.55 -11.71 0.35
C MET A 179 17.18 -11.03 0.32
N ARG A 180 16.93 -10.15 1.30
CA ARG A 180 15.73 -9.32 1.29
C ARG A 180 15.72 -8.40 0.06
N MET A 181 14.54 -8.18 -0.49
CA MET A 181 14.37 -7.51 -1.78
C MET A 181 15.03 -6.13 -1.83
N TRP A 182 14.90 -5.34 -0.77
CA TRP A 182 15.48 -4.00 -0.70
C TRP A 182 17.01 -4.02 -0.82
N GLU A 183 17.68 -4.94 -0.15
CA GLU A 183 19.13 -5.12 -0.22
C GLU A 183 19.58 -5.56 -1.61
N ALA A 184 18.78 -6.38 -2.29
CA ALA A 184 19.04 -6.74 -3.68
C ALA A 184 18.92 -5.52 -4.60
N ILE A 185 17.92 -4.67 -4.38
CA ILE A 185 17.76 -3.39 -5.10
C ILE A 185 18.98 -2.49 -4.84
N GLU A 186 19.37 -2.28 -3.58
CA GLU A 186 20.55 -1.46 -3.22
C GLU A 186 21.82 -2.01 -3.87
N THR A 187 22.03 -3.33 -3.82
CA THR A 187 23.17 -3.99 -4.47
C THR A 187 23.22 -3.69 -5.97
N TYR A 188 22.09 -3.72 -6.66
CA TYR A 188 22.04 -3.41 -8.09
C TYR A 188 22.13 -1.92 -8.41
N MET A 189 21.63 -1.05 -7.51
CA MET A 189 21.82 0.40 -7.61
C MET A 189 23.31 0.76 -7.53
N GLU A 190 24.07 0.16 -6.60
CA GLU A 190 25.52 0.33 -6.49
C GLU A 190 26.26 -0.15 -7.74
N ARG A 191 25.85 -1.30 -8.29
CA ARG A 191 26.39 -1.84 -9.56
C ARG A 191 26.01 -1.01 -10.78
N LYS A 192 25.09 -0.04 -10.64
CA LYS A 192 24.47 0.70 -11.76
C LYS A 192 23.92 -0.23 -12.83
N GLN A 193 23.36 -1.36 -12.40
CA GLN A 193 22.87 -2.42 -13.28
C GLN A 193 21.41 -2.10 -13.66
N PRO A 194 21.07 -1.97 -14.96
CA PRO A 194 19.68 -1.90 -15.39
C PRO A 194 18.90 -3.15 -14.97
N LEU A 195 17.69 -2.98 -14.45
CA LEU A 195 16.84 -4.07 -13.99
C LEU A 195 15.57 -4.19 -14.82
N ILE A 196 15.01 -5.39 -14.85
CA ILE A 196 13.70 -5.69 -15.43
C ILE A 196 12.91 -6.59 -14.47
N ILE A 197 11.58 -6.54 -14.57
CA ILE A 197 10.68 -7.50 -13.95
C ILE A 197 10.10 -8.36 -15.06
N ILE A 198 10.15 -9.68 -14.89
CA ILE A 198 9.43 -10.61 -15.75
C ILE A 198 8.19 -11.03 -14.97
N ALA A 199 7.03 -10.89 -15.59
CA ALA A 199 5.75 -11.29 -15.04
C ALA A 199 4.89 -11.87 -16.15
N GLY A 200 4.06 -12.84 -15.79
CA GLY A 200 3.14 -13.55 -16.67
C GLY A 200 2.34 -14.48 -15.80
#